data_AF-A0AB39YB26-F1
#
_entry.id   AF-A0AB39YB26-F1
#
_cell.length_a   1.000
_cell.length_b   1.000
_cell.length_c   1.000
_cell.angle_alpha   90.00
_cell.angle_beta   90.00
_cell.angle_gamma   90.00
#
_symmetry.space_group_name_H-M   'P 1'
#
loop_
_entity.id
_entity.type
_entity.pdbx_description
1 polymer ?
#
loop_
_entity_poly.entity_id
_entity_poly.type
_entity_poly.pdbx_seq_one_letter_code
_entity_poly.pdbx_strand_id
1 'polypeptide(L)' 'MTGAGIPRLPVPPDSCAECARHVSARFQAQVDRDRARITALNVLIMRHHPELRARR' A
#
# COMPACT_ATOMS: atom_id res chain seq x y z
N MET A 1 -15.66 5.17 -19.10
CA MET A 1 -14.87 4.18 -18.33
C MET A 1 -14.78 4.67 -16.90
N THR A 2 -15.68 4.18 -16.06
CA THR A 2 -15.91 4.62 -14.69
C THR A 2 -14.64 4.41 -13.86
N GLY A 3 -13.95 5.49 -13.53
CA GLY A 3 -12.81 5.47 -12.62
C GLY A 3 -13.27 5.05 -11.25
N ALA A 4 -13.24 3.75 -10.97
CA ALA A 4 -13.37 3.22 -9.62
C ALA A 4 -12.31 3.94 -8.78
N GLY A 5 -12.74 4.84 -7.89
CA GLY A 5 -11.85 5.60 -7.02
C GLY A 5 -10.99 4.61 -6.26
N ILE A 6 -9.73 4.47 -6.68
CA ILE A 6 -8.77 3.60 -6.01
C ILE A 6 -8.69 4.16 -4.59
N PRO A 7 -9.07 3.41 -3.54
CA PRO A 7 -8.97 3.90 -2.18
C PRO A 7 -7.53 4.37 -1.98
N ARG A 8 -7.34 5.61 -1.51
CA ARG A 8 -6.00 6.19 -1.31
C ARG A 8 -5.19 5.20 -0.45
N LEU A 9 -4.32 4.46 -1.11
CA LEU A 9 -3.45 3.48 -0.49
C LEU A 9 -2.40 4.26 0.30
N PRO A 10 -1.96 3.77 1.47
CA PRO A 10 -0.87 4.41 2.19
C PRO A 10 0.36 4.47 1.27
N VAL A 11 0.88 5.67 1.08
CA VAL A 11 2.12 5.94 0.35
C VAL A 11 3.21 6.17 1.40
N PRO A 12 4.16 5.25 1.55
CA PRO A 12 5.27 5.43 2.48
C PRO A 12 6.26 6.49 1.98
N PRO A 13 7.11 7.05 2.86
CA PRO A 13 8.19 7.95 2.45
C PRO A 13 9.18 7.22 1.52
N ASP A 14 9.63 7.89 0.45
CA ASP A 14 10.61 7.36 -0.52
C ASP A 14 11.93 6.89 0.11
N SER A 15 12.30 7.47 1.26
CA SER A 15 13.52 7.09 1.99
C SER A 15 13.43 5.75 2.72
N CYS A 16 12.24 5.15 2.85
CA CYS A 16 12.08 3.86 3.53
C CYS A 16 12.21 2.68 2.56
N ALA A 17 13.41 2.10 2.50
CA ALA A 17 13.71 0.95 1.65
C ALA A 17 12.84 -0.28 1.95
N GLU A 18 12.43 -0.50 3.21
CA GLU A 18 11.53 -1.61 3.56
C GLU A 18 10.15 -1.40 2.93
N CYS A 19 9.58 -0.21 3.06
CA CYS A 19 8.26 0.08 2.54
C CYS A 19 8.23 0.24 1.02
N ALA A 20 9.35 0.63 0.39
CA ALA A 20 9.51 0.58 -1.06
C ALA A 20 9.29 -0.86 -1.59
N ARG A 21 9.85 -1.87 -0.93
CA ARG A 21 9.64 -3.30 -1.29
C ARG A 21 8.17 -3.71 -1.15
N HIS A 22 7.51 -3.27 -0.07
CA HIS A 22 6.08 -3.54 0.11
C HIS A 22 5.21 -2.88 -0.95
N VAL A 23 5.55 -1.67 -1.40
CA VAL A 23 4.84 -0.97 -2.49
C VAL A 23 5.02 -1.70 -3.81
N SER A 24 6.23 -2.13 -4.17
CA SER A 24 6.47 -2.93 -5.36
C SER A 24 5.69 -4.26 -5.32
N ALA A 25 5.71 -4.97 -4.19
CA ALA A 25 4.92 -6.18 -4.00
C ALA A 25 3.41 -5.95 -4.08
N ARG A 26 2.94 -4.77 -3.65
CA ARG A 26 1.52 -4.38 -3.70
C ARG A 26 1.08 -4.12 -5.13
N PHE A 27 1.95 -3.50 -5.94
CA PHE A 27 1.69 -3.31 -7.36
C PHE A 27 1.53 -4.66 -8.07
N GLN A 28 2.44 -5.61 -7.80
CA GLN A 28 2.29 -6.96 -8.34
C GLN A 28 0.96 -7.61 -7.91
N ALA A 29 0.60 -7.53 -6.61
CA ALA A 29 -0.67 -8.03 -6.12
C ALA A 29 -1.92 -7.35 -6.75
N GLN A 30 -1.81 -6.10 -7.21
CA GLN A 30 -2.87 -5.44 -7.98
C GLN A 30 -3.02 -6.04 -9.38
N VAL A 31 -1.90 -6.33 -10.05
CA VAL A 31 -1.88 -7.01 -11.34
C VAL A 31 -2.53 -8.39 -11.21
N ASP A 32 -2.15 -9.14 -10.18
CA ASP A 32 -2.70 -10.47 -9.85
C ASP A 32 -4.14 -10.42 -9.31
N ARG A 33 -4.69 -9.21 -9.08
CA ARG A 33 -6.01 -8.97 -8.45
C ARG A 33 -6.17 -9.64 -7.08
N ASP A 34 -5.07 -9.89 -6.38
CA ASP A 34 -5.04 -10.49 -5.05
C ASP A 34 -5.33 -9.44 -3.97
N ARG A 35 -6.63 -9.28 -3.67
CA ARG A 35 -7.11 -8.33 -2.66
C ARG A 35 -6.64 -8.64 -1.25
N ALA A 36 -6.44 -9.92 -0.91
CA ALA A 36 -5.98 -10.34 0.40
C ALA A 36 -4.54 -9.87 0.62
N ARG A 37 -3.69 -10.09 -0.38
CA ARG A 37 -2.28 -9.67 -0.36
C ARG A 37 -2.12 -8.15 -0.36
N ILE A 38 -2.93 -7.42 -1.13
CA ILE A 38 -2.94 -5.94 -1.09
C ILE A 38 -3.24 -5.44 0.34
N THR A 39 -4.23 -6.05 1.00
CA THR A 39 -4.63 -5.66 2.36
C THR A 39 -3.52 -5.96 3.37
N ALA A 40 -2.89 -7.14 3.29
CA ALA A 40 -1.77 -7.49 4.15
C ALA A 40 -0.59 -6.51 4.00
N LEU A 41 -0.23 -6.15 2.77
CA LEU A 41 0.85 -5.20 2.50
C LEU A 41 0.54 -3.79 3.02
N ASN A 42 -0.71 -3.34 2.92
CA ASN A 42 -1.12 -2.07 3.51
C ASN A 42 -0.99 -2.06 5.04
N VAL A 43 -1.33 -3.17 5.71
CA VAL A 43 -1.16 -3.31 7.16
C VAL A 43 0.32 -3.25 7.53
N LEU A 44 1.20 -3.91 6.79
CA LEU A 44 2.65 -3.83 7.01
C LEU A 44 3.18 -2.40 6.86
N ILE A 45 2.79 -1.69 5.79
CA ILE A 45 3.18 -0.29 5.56
C ILE A 45 2.70 0.61 6.71
N MET A 46 1.44 0.48 7.13
CA MET A 46 0.89 1.30 8.23
C MET A 46 1.50 0.95 9.59
N ARG A 47 1.91 -0.30 9.81
CA ARG A 47 2.58 -0.72 11.05
C ARG A 47 3.99 -0.14 11.15
N HIS A 48 4.71 -0.12 10.03
CA HIS A 48 6.06 0.45 9.95
C HIS A 48 6.03 1.99 10.04
N HIS A 49 5.04 2.62 9.40
CA HIS A 49 4.81 4.07 9.44
C HIS A 49 3.46 4.40 10.08
N PRO A 50 3.36 4.38 11.42
CA PRO A 50 2.11 4.69 12.12
C PRO A 50 1.63 6.12 11.85
N GLU A 51 2.53 7.03 11.53
CA GLU A 51 2.22 8.41 11.11
C GLU A 51 1.29 8.50 9.89
N LEU A 52 1.30 7.50 8.99
CA LEU A 52 0.40 7.43 7.84
C LEU A 52 -1.04 7.14 8.25
N ARG A 53 -1.23 6.46 9.38
CA ARG A 53 -2.56 6.16 9.92
C ARG A 53 -3.26 7.43 10.42
N ALA A 54 -2.50 8.39 10.97
CA ALA A 54 -3.02 9.66 11.45
C ALA A 54 -3.41 10.63 10.33
N ARG A 55 -2.93 10.41 9.10
CA ARG A 55 -3.19 11.26 7.93
C ARG A 55 -4.40 10.81 7.09
N ARG A 56 -5.09 9.74 7.50
CA ARG A 56 -6.19 9.12 6.76
C ARG A 56 -7.54 9.53 7.35
#